data_AF-A0ABD5DWK6-F1
#
_entry.id   AF-A0ABD5DWK6-F1
#
_cell.length_a   1.000
_cell.length_b   1.000
_cell.length_c   1.000
_cell.angle_alpha   90.00
_cell.angle_beta   90.00
_cell.angle_gamma   90.00
#
_symmetry.space_group_name_H-M   'P 1'
#
loop_
_entity.id
_entity.type
_entity.pdbx_description
1 polymer ?
#
loop_
_entity_poly.entity_id
_entity_poly.type
_entity_poly.pdbx_seq_one_letter_code
_entity_poly.pdbx_strand_id
1 'polypeptide(L)'
;LDWAAKLTGLASVPALIAAAQTADESAGPVWFLPYLSGERTPHNNPQAKGVFFGLTHQHGPAELARAVLEGVGYALADGMDVVHACGIKPRSITLIG
;
A
#
# COMPACT_ATOMS: atom_id res chain seq x y z
N LEU A 1 -7.32 -0.79 -5.58
CA LEU A 1 -6.27 -0.44 -6.57
C LEU A 1 -6.80 0.49 -7.67
N ASP A 2 -8.07 0.42 -8.05
CA ASP A 2 -8.66 1.34 -9.05
C ASP A 2 -8.49 2.82 -8.72
N TRP A 3 -8.62 3.19 -7.45
CA TRP A 3 -8.36 4.57 -7.01
C TRP A 3 -6.96 5.04 -7.38
N ALA A 4 -5.94 4.19 -7.15
CA ALA A 4 -4.56 4.52 -7.45
C ALA A 4 -4.32 4.58 -8.96
N ALA A 5 -4.88 3.65 -9.74
CA ALA A 5 -4.81 3.69 -11.20
C ALA A 5 -5.37 5.01 -11.76
N LYS A 6 -6.53 5.45 -11.26
CA LYS A 6 -7.10 6.76 -11.62
C LYS A 6 -6.23 7.93 -11.18
N LEU A 7 -5.71 7.90 -9.96
CA LEU A 7 -4.86 8.97 -9.41
C LEU A 7 -3.57 9.16 -10.21
N THR A 8 -2.96 8.05 -10.65
CA THR A 8 -1.70 8.07 -11.41
C THR A 8 -1.90 8.20 -12.92
N GLY A 9 -3.15 8.29 -13.39
CA GLY A 9 -3.49 8.37 -14.81
C GLY A 9 -3.25 7.07 -15.60
N LEU A 10 -3.13 5.93 -14.91
CA LEU A 10 -2.92 4.63 -15.55
C LEU A 10 -4.26 4.00 -15.95
N ALA A 11 -4.29 3.40 -17.13
CA ALA A 11 -5.53 2.98 -17.78
C ALA A 11 -6.30 1.86 -17.03
N SER A 12 -5.62 1.06 -16.21
CA SER A 12 -6.21 -0.09 -15.53
C SER A 12 -5.36 -0.55 -14.34
N VAL A 13 -5.92 -1.43 -13.50
CA VAL A 13 -5.18 -2.08 -12.41
C VAL A 13 -4.00 -2.92 -12.93
N PRO A 14 -4.13 -3.73 -14.00
CA PRO A 14 -2.97 -4.38 -14.61
C PRO A 14 -1.88 -3.39 -15.06
N ALA A 15 -2.26 -2.24 -15.63
CA ALA A 15 -1.29 -1.21 -16.01
C ALA A 15 -0.60 -0.58 -14.79
N LEU A 16 -1.33 -0.37 -13.68
CA LEU A 16 -0.77 0.04 -12.39
C LEU A 16 0.28 -0.96 -11.88
N ILE A 17 -0.05 -2.25 -11.89
CA ILE A 17 0.86 -3.31 -11.43
C ILE A 17 2.11 -3.38 -12.32
N ALA A 18 1.94 -3.29 -13.65
CA ALA A 18 3.07 -3.27 -14.58
C ALA A 18 3.97 -2.04 -14.37
N ALA A 19 3.39 -0.85 -14.15
CA ALA A 19 4.15 0.37 -13.89
C ALA A 19 4.93 0.29 -12.57
N ALA A 20 4.36 -0.34 -11.53
CA ALA A 20 5.07 -0.52 -10.25
C ALA A 20 6.37 -1.33 -10.40
N GLN A 21 6.41 -2.27 -11.34
CA GLN A 21 7.61 -3.08 -11.64
C GLN A 21 8.72 -2.27 -12.32
N THR A 22 8.40 -1.12 -12.91
CA THR A 22 9.36 -0.24 -13.57
C THR A 22 9.78 0.95 -12.71
N ALA A 23 9.40 0.97 -11.42
CA ALA A 23 9.74 2.04 -10.51
C ALA A 23 11.25 2.13 -10.30
N ASP A 24 11.80 3.34 -10.33
CA ASP A 24 13.21 3.61 -10.09
C ASP A 24 13.57 3.26 -8.64
N GLU A 25 14.53 2.36 -8.47
CA GLU A 25 15.06 1.98 -7.16
C GLU A 25 15.90 3.09 -6.53
N SER A 26 16.43 4.02 -7.33
CA SER A 26 17.25 5.13 -6.89
C SER A 26 16.46 6.37 -6.45
N ALA A 27 15.16 6.44 -6.76
CA ALA A 27 14.30 7.59 -6.47
C ALA A 27 14.04 7.83 -4.96
N GLY A 28 14.49 6.92 -4.10
CA GLY A 28 14.19 6.93 -2.67
C GLY A 28 12.79 6.36 -2.36
N PRO A 29 12.48 6.10 -1.08
CA PRO A 29 11.21 5.50 -0.70
C PRO A 29 10.09 6.55 -0.62
N VAL A 30 8.92 6.19 -1.17
CA VAL A 30 7.64 6.85 -0.87
C VAL A 30 6.81 5.88 -0.07
N TRP A 31 6.32 6.35 1.07
CA TRP A 31 5.44 5.57 1.92
C TRP A 31 3.99 5.88 1.58
N PHE A 32 3.17 4.83 1.47
CA PHE A 32 1.73 4.98 1.34
C PHE A 32 1.01 4.36 2.52
N LEU A 33 0.22 5.16 3.24
CA LEU A 33 -0.75 4.67 4.22
C LEU A 33 -2.09 4.48 3.50
N PRO A 34 -2.67 3.26 3.47
CA PRO A 34 -3.81 2.95 2.60
C PRO A 34 -5.20 3.27 3.17
N TYR A 35 -5.28 4.08 4.23
CA TYR A 35 -6.49 4.30 5.03
C TYR A 35 -7.51 5.26 4.37
N LEU A 36 -7.84 5.03 3.09
CA LEU A 36 -8.70 5.92 2.28
C LEU A 36 -10.11 6.11 2.87
N SER A 37 -10.60 5.12 3.63
CA SER A 37 -11.95 5.10 4.21
C SER A 37 -11.93 4.99 5.74
N GLY A 38 -10.84 5.39 6.39
CA GLY A 38 -10.56 5.06 7.79
C GLY A 38 -9.89 3.69 7.93
N GLU A 39 -9.60 3.30 9.17
CA GLU A 39 -8.97 2.01 9.48
C GLU A 39 -9.61 1.36 10.71
N ARG A 40 -9.84 0.05 10.65
CA ARG A 40 -10.29 -0.77 11.77
C ARG A 40 -9.11 -1.43 12.47
N THR A 41 -8.24 -2.10 11.73
CA THR A 41 -7.10 -2.85 12.28
C THR A 41 -5.85 -2.44 11.51
N PRO A 42 -4.76 -2.05 12.19
CA PRO A 42 -4.52 -2.18 13.64
C PRO A 42 -5.02 -1.00 14.49
N HIS A 43 -5.35 0.14 13.88
CA HIS A 43 -5.44 1.41 14.61
C HIS A 43 -6.82 1.76 15.18
N ASN A 44 -7.88 1.11 14.73
CA ASN A 44 -9.27 1.40 15.08
C ASN A 44 -9.61 2.90 15.05
N ASN A 45 -9.24 3.56 13.94
CA ASN A 45 -9.41 4.99 13.73
C ASN A 45 -10.29 5.26 12.49
N PRO A 46 -11.58 5.61 12.66
CA PRO A 46 -12.48 5.92 11.55
C PRO A 46 -12.13 7.23 10.84
N GLN A 47 -11.30 8.09 11.45
CA GLN A 47 -10.87 9.36 10.87
C GLN A 47 -9.55 9.25 10.10
N ALA A 48 -8.91 8.07 10.08
CA ALA A 48 -7.68 7.86 9.31
C ALA A 48 -7.89 8.18 7.82
N LYS A 49 -6.82 8.64 7.17
CA LYS A 49 -6.82 9.05 5.77
C LYS A 49 -5.63 8.44 5.03
N GLY A 50 -5.77 8.30 3.72
CA GLY A 50 -4.66 7.92 2.87
C GLY A 50 -3.58 8.99 2.85
N VAL A 51 -2.32 8.60 2.91
CA VAL A 51 -1.17 9.51 2.94
C VAL A 51 -0.09 8.98 2.00
N PHE A 52 0.42 9.85 1.13
CA PHE A 52 1.75 9.67 0.55
C PHE A 52 2.75 10.50 1.35
N PHE A 53 3.83 9.88 1.81
CA PHE A 53 4.87 10.53 2.59
C PHE A 53 6.25 10.30 1.97
N GLY A 54 7.08 11.34 1.92
CA GLY A 54 8.43 11.28 1.35
C GLY A 54 8.55 11.66 -0.13
N LEU A 55 7.50 12.25 -0.73
CA LEU A 55 7.54 12.69 -2.12
C LEU A 55 8.63 13.74 -2.37
N THR A 56 9.39 13.52 -3.44
CA THR A 56 10.37 14.42 -4.06
C THR A 56 10.13 14.46 -5.58
N HIS A 57 10.82 15.34 -6.30
CA HIS A 57 10.74 15.43 -7.77
C HIS A 57 11.21 14.17 -8.53
N GLN A 58 11.84 13.22 -7.85
CA GLN A 58 12.28 11.95 -8.46
C GLN A 58 11.14 10.93 -8.59
N HIS A 59 9.98 11.19 -7.99
CA HIS A 59 8.87 10.23 -7.96
C HIS A 59 7.83 10.56 -9.01
N GLY A 60 7.43 9.54 -9.77
CA GLY A 60 6.36 9.59 -10.76
C GLY A 60 5.34 8.46 -10.58
N PRO A 61 4.48 8.24 -11.60
CA PRO A 61 3.40 7.25 -11.54
C PRO A 61 3.87 5.84 -11.15
N ALA A 62 5.07 5.43 -11.58
CA ALA A 62 5.63 4.12 -11.28
C ALA A 62 5.99 3.97 -9.79
N GLU A 63 6.67 4.96 -9.20
CA GLU A 63 7.05 4.97 -7.79
C GLU A 63 5.81 5.06 -6.89
N LEU A 64 4.82 5.87 -7.28
CA LEU A 64 3.54 5.93 -6.57
C LEU A 64 2.76 4.61 -6.67
N ALA A 65 2.80 3.94 -7.82
CA ALA A 65 2.19 2.62 -7.99
C ALA A 65 2.85 1.58 -7.09
N ARG A 66 4.19 1.55 -7.03
CA ARG A 66 4.96 0.69 -6.12
C ARG A 66 4.59 0.98 -4.67
N ALA A 67 4.62 2.25 -4.26
CA ALA A 67 4.27 2.66 -2.90
C ALA A 67 2.86 2.21 -2.50
N VAL A 68 1.88 2.30 -3.40
CA VAL A 68 0.51 1.82 -3.10
C VAL A 68 0.47 0.31 -2.88
N LEU A 69 1.13 -0.48 -3.73
CA LEU A 69 1.15 -1.94 -3.59
C LEU A 69 1.86 -2.36 -2.29
N GLU A 70 3.01 -1.76 -2.02
CA GLU A 70 3.76 -1.97 -0.78
C GLU A 70 2.95 -1.54 0.45
N GLY A 71 2.35 -0.35 0.43
CA GLY A 71 1.54 0.19 1.52
C GLY A 71 0.34 -0.69 1.89
N VAL A 72 -0.34 -1.27 0.89
CA VAL A 72 -1.40 -2.27 1.14
C VAL A 72 -0.81 -3.54 1.77
N GLY A 73 0.34 -4.01 1.28
CA GLY A 73 1.06 -5.14 1.86
C GLY A 73 1.49 -4.89 3.31
N TYR A 74 1.99 -3.70 3.62
CA TYR A 74 2.37 -3.30 4.96
C TYR A 74 1.16 -3.21 5.90
N ALA A 75 0.02 -2.68 5.45
CA ALA A 75 -1.19 -2.68 6.28
C ALA A 75 -1.68 -4.11 6.61
N LEU A 76 -1.52 -5.06 5.68
CA LEU A 76 -1.80 -6.48 5.97
C LEU A 76 -0.79 -7.08 6.95
N ALA A 77 0.49 -6.72 6.83
CA ALA A 77 1.54 -7.14 7.77
C ALA A 77 1.27 -6.59 9.19
N ASP A 78 0.91 -5.31 9.30
CA ASP A 78 0.48 -4.69 10.56
C ASP A 78 -0.72 -5.41 11.18
N GLY A 79 -1.70 -5.80 10.36
CA GLY A 79 -2.82 -6.63 10.81
C GLY A 79 -2.38 -8.00 11.33
N MET A 80 -1.38 -8.62 10.69
CA MET A 80 -0.79 -9.88 11.15
C MET A 80 -0.03 -9.71 12.47
N ASP A 81 0.63 -8.58 12.68
CA ASP A 81 1.32 -8.28 13.94
C ASP A 81 0.35 -8.16 15.11
N VAL A 82 -0.86 -7.65 14.88
CA VAL A 82 -1.94 -7.71 15.89
C VAL A 82 -2.33 -9.16 16.23
N VAL A 83 -2.39 -10.05 15.25
CA VAL A 83 -2.65 -11.49 15.49
C VAL A 83 -1.51 -12.11 16.30
N HIS A 84 -0.25 -11.80 15.95
CA HIS A 84 0.92 -12.25 16.69
C HIS A 84 0.92 -11.75 18.15
N ALA A 85 0.52 -10.50 18.39
CA ALA A 85 0.43 -9.91 19.72
C ALA A 85 -0.60 -10.62 20.62
N CYS A 86 -1.63 -11.26 20.03
CA CYS A 86 -2.57 -12.13 20.74
C CYS A 86 -1.98 -13.52 21.10
N GLY A 87 -0.70 -13.78 20.82
CA GLY A 87 -0.02 -15.04 21.07
C GLY A 87 -0.29 -16.13 20.03
N ILE A 88 -1.00 -15.80 18.95
CA ILE A 88 -1.32 -16.72 17.86
C ILE A 88 -0.21 -16.61 16.80
N LYS A 89 0.38 -17.74 16.38
CA LYS A 89 1.38 -17.79 15.31
C LYS A 89 0.87 -18.63 14.14
N PRO A 90 0.26 -18.01 13.13
CA PRO A 90 -0.20 -18.72 11.93
C PRO A 90 0.98 -19.44 11.25
N ARG A 91 0.74 -20.67 10.77
CA ARG A 91 1.77 -21.46 10.06
C ARG A 91 1.70 -21.31 8.54
N SER A 92 0.61 -20.76 8.03
CA SER A 92 0.34 -20.60 6.61
C SER A 92 -0.56 -19.39 6.40
N ILE A 93 -0.42 -18.75 5.25
CA ILE A 93 -1.29 -17.68 4.77
C ILE A 93 -1.98 -18.21 3.51
N THR A 94 -3.30 -18.07 3.45
CA THR A 94 -4.09 -18.35 2.25
C THR A 94 -4.64 -17.03 1.74
N LEU A 95 -4.30 -16.67 0.51
CA LEU A 95 -4.80 -15.48 -0.17
C LEU A 95 -5.98 -15.85 -1.06
N ILE A 96 -7.09 -15.13 -0.92
CA ILE A 96 -8.29 -15.25 -1.74
C ILE A 96 -8.78 -13.87 -2.15
N GLY A 97 -9.46 -13.79 -3.29
CA GLY A 97 -9.94 -12.53 -3.88
C GLY A 97 -9.15 -12.10 -5.11
#